data_AF-A0A7V3VY84-F1
#
_entry.id   AF-A0A7V3VY84-F1
#
_cell.length_a   1.000
_cell.length_b   1.000
_cell.length_c   1.000
_cell.angle_alpha   90.00
_cell.angle_beta   90.00
_cell.angle_gamma   90.00
#
_symmetry.space_group_name_H-M   'P 1'
#
loop_
_entity.id
_entity.type
_entity.pdbx_description
1 polymer ?
#
loop_
_entity_poly.entity_id
_entity_poly.type
_entity_poly.pdbx_seq_one_letter_code
_entity_poly.pdbx_strand_id
1 'polypeptide(L)'
;SDVLLLDVGFQLRRLARDVDLVLMDATAPWGHGYLLPRGLLREPPSSLQRADVLVLTRCDQAPAEQCERLRRTLERIAPHKPVVETTHRPVELSNSDGASASLELLREGPAAAFCGIGNPEAFRRSLLDLGARLEDFRVYPDHHAYGRTDVEDLQRWACRLSAGARILTTQKDAVKLRLSHLGERPLWWLRIRLCVESGQDVLEGWLRSAISGERPT
;
A
#
# COMPACT_ATOMS: atom_id res chain seq x y z
N SER A 1 11.47 -7.91 -23.15
CA SER A 1 10.57 -8.07 -21.99
C SER A 1 9.42 -8.92 -22.44
N ASP A 2 9.13 -10.00 -21.71
CA ASP A 2 8.07 -10.95 -22.09
C ASP A 2 6.68 -10.50 -21.60
N VAL A 3 6.64 -9.56 -20.63
CA VAL A 3 5.41 -8.96 -20.10
C VAL A 3 5.63 -7.47 -19.81
N LEU A 4 4.59 -6.65 -20.01
CA LEU A 4 4.54 -5.25 -19.61
C LEU A 4 3.53 -5.07 -18.46
N LEU A 5 3.95 -4.44 -17.36
CA LEU A 5 3.07 -4.09 -16.25
C LEU A 5 2.77 -2.59 -16.28
N LEU A 6 1.48 -2.23 -16.29
CA LEU A 6 1.02 -0.85 -16.28
C LEU A 6 0.52 -0.47 -14.89
N ASP A 7 1.34 0.23 -14.12
CA ASP A 7 0.90 0.85 -12.87
C ASP A 7 -0.06 2.00 -13.21
N VAL A 8 -1.32 1.89 -12.78
CA VAL A 8 -2.43 2.81 -13.11
C VAL A 8 -2.83 2.82 -14.61
N GLY A 9 -2.91 1.63 -15.23
CA GLY A 9 -3.21 1.47 -16.66
C GLY A 9 -4.69 1.44 -17.08
N PHE A 10 -5.65 1.31 -16.16
CA PHE A 10 -7.04 0.95 -16.51
C PHE A 10 -7.76 1.99 -17.40
N GLN A 11 -7.44 3.28 -17.23
CA GLN A 11 -7.97 4.36 -18.06
C GLN A 11 -7.26 4.50 -19.42
N LEU A 12 -6.08 3.89 -19.61
CA LEU A 12 -5.25 4.05 -20.81
C LEU A 12 -5.75 3.20 -21.97
N ARG A 13 -6.98 3.44 -22.42
CA ARG A 13 -7.68 2.60 -23.41
C ARG A 13 -7.01 2.50 -24.79
N ARG A 14 -6.07 3.39 -25.10
CA ARG A 14 -5.34 3.39 -26.39
C ARG A 14 -4.28 2.29 -26.48
N LEU A 15 -3.88 1.72 -25.35
CA LEU A 15 -2.95 0.61 -25.29
C LEU A 15 -3.74 -0.67 -25.03
N ALA A 16 -3.62 -1.65 -25.93
CA ALA A 16 -4.20 -2.97 -25.73
C ALA A 16 -3.53 -3.66 -24.53
N ARG A 17 -4.32 -4.43 -23.78
CA ARG A 17 -3.89 -5.16 -22.59
C ARG A 17 -4.50 -6.55 -22.67
N ASP A 18 -3.70 -7.56 -22.38
CA ASP A 18 -4.16 -8.95 -22.39
C ASP A 18 -4.99 -9.30 -21.16
N VAL A 19 -4.66 -8.66 -20.02
CA VAL A 19 -5.35 -8.80 -18.73
C VAL A 19 -5.50 -7.44 -18.05
N ASP A 20 -6.72 -7.10 -17.65
CA ASP A 20 -7.06 -5.92 -16.85
C ASP A 20 -7.40 -6.32 -15.40
N LEU A 21 -6.48 -6.03 -14.46
CA LEU A 21 -6.71 -6.17 -13.01
C LEU A 21 -7.15 -4.82 -12.42
N VAL A 22 -8.32 -4.76 -11.80
CA VAL A 22 -8.82 -3.52 -11.16
C VAL A 22 -8.81 -3.65 -9.65
N LEU A 23 -8.02 -2.81 -9.00
CA LEU A 23 -7.94 -2.74 -7.55
C LEU A 23 -9.04 -1.84 -6.99
N MET A 24 -9.74 -2.32 -5.97
CA MET A 24 -10.76 -1.57 -5.23
C MET A 24 -10.45 -1.57 -3.75
N ASP A 25 -10.54 -0.40 -3.13
CA ASP A 25 -10.35 -0.24 -1.68
C ASP A 25 -11.60 -0.71 -0.93
N ALA A 26 -11.51 -1.80 -0.18
CA ALA A 26 -12.66 -2.30 0.59
C ALA A 26 -13.12 -1.31 1.66
N THR A 27 -12.28 -0.39 2.13
CA THR A 27 -12.62 0.62 3.15
C THR A 27 -13.41 1.79 2.59
N ALA A 28 -13.21 2.12 1.30
CA ALA A 28 -13.86 3.24 0.61
C ALA A 28 -14.15 2.92 -0.88
N PRO A 29 -14.91 1.85 -1.19
CA PRO A 29 -14.92 1.23 -2.53
C PRO A 29 -15.51 2.12 -3.63
N TRP A 30 -16.30 3.12 -3.25
CA TRP A 30 -16.99 4.00 -4.19
C TRP A 30 -16.51 5.45 -4.13
N GLY A 31 -15.45 5.77 -3.37
CA GLY A 31 -14.89 7.12 -3.35
C GLY A 31 -15.94 8.22 -3.10
N HIS A 32 -16.80 8.04 -2.09
CA HIS A 32 -17.97 8.89 -1.79
C HIS A 32 -19.14 8.85 -2.81
N GLY A 33 -19.13 7.90 -3.74
CA GLY A 33 -20.27 7.58 -4.61
C GLY A 33 -20.42 8.47 -5.85
N TYR A 34 -19.50 9.39 -6.09
CA TYR A 34 -19.55 10.33 -7.21
C TYR A 34 -18.26 10.33 -8.03
N LEU A 35 -18.38 10.70 -9.30
CA LEU A 35 -17.22 11.03 -10.13
C LEU A 35 -16.50 12.28 -9.63
N LEU A 36 -15.22 12.41 -9.98
CA LEU A 36 -14.49 13.65 -9.82
C LEU A 36 -15.24 14.82 -10.48
N PRO A 37 -15.24 16.03 -9.88
CA PRO A 37 -14.58 16.39 -8.62
C PRO A 37 -15.42 16.14 -7.35
N ARG A 38 -16.68 15.67 -7.46
CA ARG A 38 -17.60 15.52 -6.31
C ARG A 38 -17.25 14.32 -5.43
N GLY A 39 -16.67 13.28 -6.02
CA GLY A 39 -16.12 12.12 -5.31
C GLY A 39 -14.78 11.73 -5.92
N LEU A 40 -14.28 10.54 -5.60
CA LEU A 40 -12.96 10.06 -6.00
C LEU A 40 -12.99 9.09 -7.19
N LEU A 41 -14.18 8.78 -7.73
CA LEU A 41 -14.27 7.90 -8.89
C LEU A 41 -13.78 8.63 -10.15
N ARG A 42 -12.83 8.01 -10.87
CA ARG A 42 -12.34 8.50 -12.16
C ARG A 42 -13.23 8.06 -13.34
N GLU A 43 -13.95 6.96 -13.14
CA GLU A 43 -14.84 6.35 -14.13
C GLU A 43 -16.11 5.83 -13.44
N PRO A 44 -17.25 5.73 -14.16
CA PRO A 44 -18.47 5.21 -13.57
C PRO A 44 -18.32 3.72 -13.21
N PRO A 45 -19.03 3.21 -12.19
CA PRO A 45 -18.92 1.81 -11.77
C PRO A 45 -19.13 0.79 -12.89
N SER A 46 -19.94 1.09 -13.91
CA SER A 46 -20.13 0.24 -15.09
C SER A 46 -18.84 -0.05 -15.86
N SER A 47 -17.79 0.77 -15.70
CA SER A 47 -16.48 0.54 -16.30
C SER A 47 -15.80 -0.74 -15.81
N LEU A 48 -16.18 -1.26 -14.63
CA LEU A 48 -15.68 -2.51 -14.08
C LEU A 48 -15.98 -3.72 -14.98
N GLN A 49 -16.96 -3.63 -15.88
CA GLN A 49 -17.25 -4.69 -16.86
C GLN A 49 -16.07 -5.02 -17.78
N ARG A 50 -15.13 -4.08 -17.93
CA ARG A 50 -13.91 -4.28 -18.72
C ARG A 50 -12.80 -5.02 -17.97
N ALA A 51 -12.87 -5.08 -16.65
CA ALA A 51 -11.87 -5.79 -15.86
C ALA A 51 -11.94 -7.30 -16.17
N ASP A 52 -10.82 -7.98 -16.13
CA ASP A 52 -10.77 -9.44 -16.12
C ASP A 52 -10.83 -9.97 -14.68
N VAL A 53 -10.21 -9.26 -13.74
CA VAL A 53 -10.25 -9.59 -12.31
C VAL A 53 -10.45 -8.32 -11.48
N LEU A 54 -11.31 -8.44 -10.47
CA LEU A 54 -11.54 -7.41 -9.46
C LEU A 54 -10.77 -7.78 -8.19
N VAL A 55 -9.85 -6.92 -7.76
CA VAL A 55 -9.02 -7.16 -6.57
C VAL A 55 -9.47 -6.23 -5.44
N LEU A 56 -10.14 -6.79 -4.44
CA LEU A 56 -10.47 -6.06 -3.22
C LEU A 56 -9.23 -5.97 -2.33
N THR A 57 -8.88 -4.76 -1.94
CA THR A 57 -7.73 -4.45 -1.10
C THR A 57 -8.17 -4.02 0.29
N ARG A 58 -7.34 -4.30 1.30
CA ARG A 58 -7.59 -3.89 2.70
C ARG A 58 -8.88 -4.47 3.27
N CYS A 59 -9.20 -5.71 2.92
CA CYS A 59 -10.39 -6.40 3.41
C CYS A 59 -10.40 -6.60 4.94
N ASP A 60 -9.22 -6.61 5.57
CA ASP A 60 -9.01 -6.68 7.02
C ASP A 60 -9.30 -5.36 7.75
N GLN A 61 -9.35 -4.24 7.02
CA GLN A 61 -9.58 -2.90 7.56
C GLN A 61 -11.02 -2.42 7.35
N ALA A 62 -11.84 -3.20 6.66
CA ALA A 62 -13.25 -2.93 6.43
C ALA A 62 -14.12 -3.89 7.26
N PRO A 63 -15.31 -3.47 7.73
CA PRO A 63 -16.24 -4.40 8.36
C PRO A 63 -16.59 -5.54 7.40
N ALA A 64 -16.67 -6.78 7.90
CA ALA A 64 -16.99 -7.95 7.07
C ALA A 64 -18.30 -7.78 6.27
N GLU A 65 -19.30 -7.13 6.85
CA GLU A 65 -20.57 -6.82 6.17
C GLU A 65 -20.38 -5.86 4.98
N GLN A 66 -19.42 -4.93 5.07
CA GLN A 66 -19.09 -4.03 3.97
C GLN A 66 -18.44 -4.79 2.82
N CYS A 67 -17.51 -5.69 3.10
CA CYS A 67 -16.91 -6.57 2.09
C CYS A 67 -17.99 -7.44 1.40
N GLU A 68 -18.93 -8.00 2.18
CA GLU A 68 -20.06 -8.76 1.65
C GLU A 68 -20.98 -7.93 0.74
N ARG A 69 -21.35 -6.72 1.18
CA ARG A 69 -22.15 -5.79 0.36
C ARG A 69 -21.42 -5.40 -0.92
N LEU A 70 -20.10 -5.20 -0.84
CA LEU A 70 -19.27 -4.88 -1.99
C LEU A 70 -19.28 -6.03 -3.00
N ARG A 71 -19.02 -7.28 -2.57
CA ARG A 71 -19.08 -8.46 -3.43
C ARG A 71 -20.42 -8.59 -4.17
N ARG A 72 -21.54 -8.48 -3.44
CA ARG A 72 -22.89 -8.49 -4.05
C ARG A 72 -23.09 -7.37 -5.06
N THR A 73 -22.53 -6.19 -4.81
CA THR A 73 -22.62 -5.06 -5.72
C THR A 73 -21.78 -5.28 -6.98
N LEU A 74 -20.59 -5.86 -6.84
CA LEU A 74 -19.72 -6.17 -7.97
C LEU A 74 -20.33 -7.24 -8.88
N GLU A 75 -20.91 -8.29 -8.33
CA GLU A 75 -21.62 -9.32 -9.11
C GLU A 75 -22.73 -8.72 -9.98
N ARG A 76 -23.44 -7.71 -9.48
CA ARG A 76 -24.48 -7.01 -10.24
C ARG A 76 -23.92 -6.09 -11.34
N ILE A 77 -22.77 -5.45 -11.11
CA ILE A 77 -22.20 -4.45 -12.03
C ILE A 77 -21.38 -5.12 -13.13
N ALA A 78 -20.60 -6.12 -12.76
CA ALA A 78 -19.66 -6.85 -13.60
C ALA A 78 -19.84 -8.36 -13.34
N PRO A 79 -20.95 -8.95 -13.81
CA PRO A 79 -21.28 -10.35 -13.56
C PRO A 79 -20.18 -11.27 -14.10
N HIS A 80 -19.97 -12.40 -13.40
CA HIS A 80 -18.98 -13.42 -13.74
C HIS A 80 -17.51 -12.96 -13.69
N LYS A 81 -17.21 -11.76 -13.18
CA LYS A 81 -15.83 -11.33 -12.97
C LYS A 81 -15.32 -11.89 -11.64
N PRO A 82 -14.21 -12.63 -11.62
CA PRO A 82 -13.65 -13.13 -10.37
C PRO A 82 -13.27 -11.97 -9.45
N VAL A 83 -13.57 -12.17 -8.16
CA VAL A 83 -13.22 -11.24 -7.09
C VAL A 83 -12.16 -11.90 -6.21
N VAL A 84 -11.01 -11.24 -6.11
CA VAL A 84 -9.87 -11.65 -5.27
C VAL A 84 -9.85 -10.75 -4.06
N GLU A 85 -9.72 -11.31 -2.86
CA GLU A 85 -9.66 -10.53 -1.62
C GLU A 85 -8.23 -10.51 -1.08
N THR A 86 -7.76 -9.32 -0.71
CA THR A 86 -6.38 -9.11 -0.26
C THR A 86 -6.31 -8.24 0.98
N THR A 87 -5.28 -8.49 1.78
CA THR A 87 -4.90 -7.69 2.95
C THR A 87 -3.49 -7.17 2.79
N HIS A 88 -3.16 -6.13 3.55
CA HIS A 88 -1.83 -5.53 3.58
C HIS A 88 -1.30 -5.62 5.01
N ARG A 89 -0.39 -6.56 5.26
CA ARG A 89 0.08 -6.86 6.61
C ARG A 89 1.52 -6.41 6.79
N PRO A 90 1.84 -5.69 7.88
CA PRO A 90 3.21 -5.55 8.33
C PRO A 90 3.81 -6.93 8.61
N VAL A 91 5.03 -7.17 8.13
CA VAL A 91 5.70 -8.48 8.32
C VAL A 91 7.01 -8.38 9.09
N GLU A 92 7.77 -7.31 8.87
CA GLU A 92 9.05 -7.08 9.54
C GLU A 92 9.45 -5.60 9.41
N LEU A 93 10.49 -5.22 10.15
CA LEU A 93 11.26 -4.01 9.87
C LEU A 93 12.41 -4.36 8.95
N SER A 94 12.74 -3.45 8.03
CA SER A 94 13.93 -3.57 7.18
C SER A 94 14.69 -2.25 7.16
N ASN A 95 15.99 -2.30 6.87
CA ASN A 95 16.83 -1.12 6.66
C ASN A 95 17.62 -1.24 5.34
N SER A 96 18.29 -0.16 4.92
CA SER A 96 18.99 -0.16 3.63
C SER A 96 20.33 -0.90 3.65
N ASP A 97 20.79 -1.34 4.81
CA ASP A 97 21.97 -2.20 4.95
C ASP A 97 21.62 -3.69 4.73
N GLY A 98 20.36 -3.99 4.42
CA GLY A 98 19.86 -5.35 4.23
C GLY A 98 19.54 -6.09 5.52
N ALA A 99 19.53 -5.39 6.67
CA ALA A 99 19.10 -5.96 7.92
C ALA A 99 17.56 -6.01 7.98
N SER A 100 17.05 -7.11 8.53
CA SER A 100 15.63 -7.27 8.87
C SER A 100 15.48 -7.57 10.36
N ALA A 101 14.40 -7.09 10.97
CA ALA A 101 14.08 -7.31 12.38
C ALA A 101 12.60 -7.63 12.59
N SER A 102 12.32 -8.42 13.64
CA SER A 102 10.95 -8.73 14.07
C SER A 102 10.17 -7.45 14.42
N LEU A 103 8.85 -7.47 14.19
CA LEU A 103 7.97 -6.38 14.59
C LEU A 103 7.90 -6.21 16.12
N GLU A 104 8.26 -7.24 16.90
CA GLU A 104 8.36 -7.16 18.36
C GLU A 104 9.34 -6.07 18.82
N LEU A 105 10.35 -5.79 18.00
CA LEU A 105 11.33 -4.73 18.23
C LEU A 105 10.67 -3.34 18.39
N LEU A 106 9.48 -3.13 17.80
CA LEU A 106 8.72 -1.89 17.97
C LEU A 106 8.26 -1.66 19.42
N ARG A 107 8.06 -2.72 20.20
CA ARG A 107 7.62 -2.64 21.60
C ARG A 107 8.78 -2.31 22.56
N GLU A 108 10.01 -2.47 22.09
CA GLU A 108 11.23 -2.42 22.91
C GLU A 108 11.84 -1.02 22.99
N GLY A 109 11.16 0.00 23.51
CA GLY A 109 11.75 1.34 23.62
C GLY A 109 10.90 2.42 22.98
N PRO A 110 11.36 3.67 23.03
CA PRO A 110 10.75 4.73 22.25
C PRO A 110 11.00 4.50 20.75
N ALA A 111 10.12 5.05 19.94
CA ALA A 111 10.28 5.15 18.50
C ALA A 111 9.88 6.55 18.06
N ALA A 112 10.41 6.98 16.93
CA ALA A 112 9.97 8.19 16.25
C ALA A 112 9.82 7.85 14.78
N ALA A 113 8.85 8.46 14.11
CA ALA A 113 8.62 8.15 12.71
C ALA A 113 8.37 9.39 11.87
N PHE A 114 8.58 9.25 10.57
CA PHE A 114 8.19 10.27 9.60
C PHE A 114 7.72 9.64 8.29
N CYS A 115 6.85 10.34 7.56
CA CYS A 115 6.41 9.90 6.23
C CYS A 115 5.97 11.04 5.31
N GLY A 116 6.04 10.79 4.00
CA GLY A 116 5.57 11.66 2.92
C GLY A 116 4.61 10.91 1.99
N ILE A 117 3.55 10.35 2.57
CA ILE A 117 2.54 9.53 1.89
C ILE A 117 1.13 10.14 2.00
N GLY A 118 0.24 9.77 1.09
CA GLY A 118 -1.12 10.33 1.03
C GLY A 118 -2.04 10.04 2.23
N ASN A 119 -1.69 9.08 3.09
CA ASN A 119 -2.41 8.83 4.35
C ASN A 119 -1.44 8.59 5.53
N PRO A 120 -0.88 9.66 6.12
CA PRO A 120 0.05 9.57 7.24
C PRO A 120 -0.55 8.90 8.49
N GLU A 121 -1.84 9.15 8.75
CA GLU A 121 -2.55 8.60 9.91
C GLU A 121 -2.70 7.08 9.86
N ALA A 122 -2.89 6.50 8.66
CA ALA A 122 -2.89 5.04 8.51
C ALA A 122 -1.53 4.44 8.91
N PHE A 123 -0.42 5.05 8.47
CA PHE A 123 0.92 4.60 8.87
C PHE A 123 1.16 4.76 10.36
N ARG A 124 0.81 5.92 10.93
CA ARG A 124 0.90 6.17 12.37
C ARG A 124 0.12 5.12 13.17
N ARG A 125 -1.11 4.82 12.76
CA ARG A 125 -1.95 3.80 13.40
C ARG A 125 -1.33 2.41 13.32
N SER A 126 -0.81 2.00 12.17
CA SER A 126 -0.11 0.70 12.04
C SER A 126 1.05 0.57 13.03
N LEU A 127 1.83 1.63 13.25
CA LEU A 127 2.91 1.61 14.24
C LEU A 127 2.38 1.45 15.67
N LEU A 128 1.33 2.20 16.03
CA LEU A 128 0.70 2.14 17.35
C LEU A 128 0.06 0.77 17.62
N ASP A 129 -0.64 0.20 16.64
CA ASP A 129 -1.30 -1.11 16.74
C ASP A 129 -0.26 -2.25 16.91
N LEU A 130 0.94 -2.08 16.35
CA LEU A 130 2.07 -3.00 16.57
C LEU A 130 2.73 -2.81 17.95
N GLY A 131 2.33 -1.78 18.71
CA GLY A 131 2.82 -1.49 20.05
C GLY A 131 4.00 -0.52 20.09
N ALA A 132 4.26 0.24 19.02
CA ALA A 132 5.30 1.25 19.03
C ALA A 132 4.96 2.40 20.00
N ARG A 133 5.94 2.78 20.83
CA ARG A 133 5.83 3.97 21.69
C ARG A 133 6.39 5.19 20.96
N LEU A 134 5.53 5.83 20.15
CA LEU A 134 5.93 7.00 19.36
C LEU A 134 6.13 8.23 20.25
N GLU A 135 7.37 8.71 20.35
CA GLU A 135 7.70 9.98 21.03
C GLU A 135 7.54 11.19 20.11
N ASP A 136 7.70 11.01 18.79
CA ASP A 136 7.44 12.04 17.78
C ASP A 136 7.01 11.42 16.44
N PHE A 137 6.24 12.18 15.66
CA PHE A 137 5.75 11.77 14.34
C PHE A 137 5.73 12.97 13.38
N ARG A 138 6.57 12.95 12.34
CA ARG A 138 6.67 14.04 11.35
C ARG A 138 5.97 13.69 10.05
N VAL A 139 5.19 14.65 9.55
CA VAL A 139 4.46 14.50 8.29
C VAL A 139 5.03 15.45 7.24
N TYR A 140 5.35 14.90 6.08
CA TYR A 140 5.70 15.64 4.87
C TYR A 140 4.56 15.52 3.85
N PRO A 141 4.48 16.43 2.86
CA PRO A 141 3.53 16.31 1.76
C PRO A 141 3.58 14.96 1.05
N ASP A 142 2.46 14.49 0.48
CA ASP A 142 2.51 13.27 -0.32
C ASP A 142 3.45 13.47 -1.52
N HIS A 143 4.18 12.41 -1.86
CA HIS A 143 5.23 12.44 -2.86
C HIS A 143 6.40 13.38 -2.53
N HIS A 144 6.60 13.79 -1.26
CA HIS A 144 7.72 14.64 -0.84
C HIS A 144 9.05 14.17 -1.43
N ALA A 145 9.80 15.12 -2.00
CA ALA A 145 11.15 14.89 -2.51
C ALA A 145 12.13 15.40 -1.47
N TYR A 146 12.72 14.46 -0.71
CA TYR A 146 13.64 14.80 0.37
C TYR A 146 14.92 15.44 -0.20
N GLY A 147 15.07 16.74 0.03
CA GLY A 147 16.27 17.49 -0.31
C GLY A 147 17.34 17.43 0.78
N ARG A 148 18.48 18.07 0.52
CA ARG A 148 19.58 18.15 1.48
C ARG A 148 19.16 18.79 2.81
N THR A 149 18.38 19.86 2.76
CA THR A 149 17.87 20.55 3.96
C THR A 149 16.96 19.65 4.78
N ASP A 150 16.12 18.84 4.14
CA ASP A 150 15.25 17.89 4.84
C ASP A 150 16.07 16.81 5.56
N VAL A 151 17.14 16.32 4.93
CA VAL A 151 18.05 15.36 5.54
C VAL A 151 18.75 15.97 6.75
N GLU A 152 19.28 17.19 6.63
CA GLU A 152 19.89 17.92 7.75
C GLU A 152 18.87 18.15 8.88
N ASP A 153 17.61 18.44 8.57
CA ASP A 153 16.53 18.58 9.54
C ASP A 153 16.14 17.27 10.22
N LEU A 154 16.10 16.17 9.47
CA LEU A 154 15.86 14.82 10.00
C LEU A 154 17.02 14.35 10.90
N GLN A 155 18.27 14.69 10.56
CA GLN A 155 19.44 14.40 11.40
C GLN A 155 19.39 15.20 12.71
N ARG A 156 19.14 16.51 12.64
CA ARG A 156 18.97 17.34 13.86
C ARG A 156 17.82 16.86 14.73
N TRP A 157 16.75 16.39 14.11
CA TRP A 157 15.63 15.78 14.80
C TRP A 157 16.04 14.48 15.50
N ALA A 158 16.70 13.56 14.79
CA ALA A 158 17.21 12.31 15.32
C ALA A 158 18.09 12.51 16.57
N CYS A 159 18.92 13.56 16.58
CA CYS A 159 19.77 13.90 17.73
C CYS A 159 18.99 14.33 18.99
N ARG A 160 17.77 14.84 18.85
CA ARG A 160 16.93 15.29 19.97
C ARG A 160 16.06 14.18 20.56
N LEU A 161 15.98 13.04 19.88
CA LEU A 161 15.23 11.87 20.32
C LEU A 161 15.90 11.19 21.50
N SER A 162 15.14 10.47 22.33
CA SER A 162 15.68 9.66 23.44
C SER A 162 16.76 8.70 22.94
N ALA A 163 17.84 8.44 23.70
CA ALA A 163 19.01 7.69 23.21
C ALA A 163 18.68 6.33 22.56
N GLY A 164 17.67 5.61 23.08
CA GLY A 164 17.21 4.33 22.55
C GLY A 164 16.09 4.42 21.49
N ALA A 165 15.74 5.62 21.01
CA ALA A 165 14.61 5.78 20.10
C ALA A 165 14.97 5.30 18.69
N ARG A 166 14.16 4.38 18.17
CA ARG A 166 14.26 3.89 16.79
C ARG A 166 13.64 4.88 15.83
N ILE A 167 14.23 5.03 14.66
CA ILE A 167 13.70 5.91 13.62
C ILE A 167 13.06 5.08 12.53
N LEU A 168 11.79 5.37 12.26
CA LEU A 168 10.94 4.64 11.34
C LEU A 168 10.47 5.54 10.20
N THR A 169 10.37 4.99 9.00
CA THR A 169 9.71 5.63 7.87
C THR A 169 8.94 4.62 7.03
N THR A 170 8.32 5.07 5.94
CA THR A 170 7.69 4.16 4.98
C THR A 170 8.72 3.67 3.97
N GLN A 171 8.49 2.49 3.38
CA GLN A 171 9.37 2.00 2.31
C GLN A 171 9.41 2.99 1.11
N LYS A 172 8.28 3.66 0.80
CA LYS A 172 8.20 4.69 -0.26
C LYS A 172 9.14 5.86 0.01
N ASP A 173 9.26 6.28 1.26
CA ASP A 173 10.13 7.39 1.67
C ASP A 173 11.60 6.95 1.78
N ALA A 174 11.87 5.75 2.31
CA ALA A 174 13.21 5.18 2.39
C ALA A 174 13.89 5.08 1.00
N VAL A 175 13.15 4.67 -0.03
CA VAL A 175 13.65 4.58 -1.42
C VAL A 175 14.05 5.95 -2.00
N LYS A 176 13.39 7.03 -1.57
CA LYS A 176 13.71 8.39 -2.01
C LYS A 176 14.93 8.95 -1.26
N LEU A 177 14.99 8.73 0.05
CA LEU A 177 16.09 9.19 0.90
C LEU A 177 17.40 8.49 0.57
N ARG A 178 17.35 7.16 0.35
CA ARG A 178 18.53 6.32 0.11
C ARG A 178 19.60 6.46 1.21
N LEU A 179 19.16 6.63 2.45
CA LEU A 179 20.00 6.71 3.63
C LEU A 179 19.83 5.45 4.48
N SER A 180 20.94 4.93 5.00
CA SER A 180 20.92 3.85 6.00
C SER A 180 20.75 4.35 7.41
N HIS A 181 21.22 5.58 7.69
CA HIS A 181 21.23 6.15 9.03
C HIS A 181 20.82 7.63 9.01
N LEU A 182 20.25 8.07 10.12
CA LEU A 182 20.08 9.48 10.46
C LEU A 182 20.92 9.78 11.69
N GLY A 183 22.09 10.39 11.46
CA GLY A 183 23.16 10.45 12.47
C GLY A 183 23.72 9.05 12.70
N GLU A 184 23.83 8.64 13.97
CA GLU A 184 24.33 7.32 14.36
C GLU A 184 23.22 6.25 14.43
N ARG A 185 21.97 6.61 14.10
CA ARG A 185 20.82 5.73 14.28
C ARG A 185 20.40 5.11 12.94
N PRO A 186 20.26 3.78 12.87
CA PRO A 186 19.74 3.14 11.66
C PRO A 186 18.32 3.61 11.36
N LEU A 187 18.05 3.86 10.07
CA LEU A 187 16.74 4.18 9.56
C LEU A 187 16.04 2.89 9.15
N TRP A 188 14.92 2.60 9.80
CA TRP A 188 14.10 1.43 9.53
C TRP A 188 12.84 1.82 8.78
N TRP A 189 12.27 0.89 8.03
CA TRP A 189 10.91 1.01 7.52
C TRP A 189 10.11 -0.25 7.78
N LEU A 190 8.79 -0.07 7.84
CA LEU A 190 7.86 -1.18 7.97
C LEU A 190 7.68 -1.85 6.60
N ARG A 191 8.06 -3.12 6.49
CA ARG A 191 7.79 -3.90 5.28
C ARG A 191 6.35 -4.39 5.31
N ILE A 192 5.59 -4.01 4.29
CA ILE A 192 4.20 -4.43 4.10
C ILE A 192 4.17 -5.54 3.05
N ARG A 193 3.47 -6.63 3.36
CA ARG A 193 3.21 -7.72 2.44
C ARG A 193 1.74 -7.71 2.02
N LEU A 194 1.51 -7.82 0.72
CA LEU A 194 0.19 -8.16 0.19
C LEU A 194 -0.05 -9.66 0.45
N CYS A 195 -1.15 -9.98 1.11
CA CYS A 195 -1.60 -11.35 1.31
C CYS A 195 -2.92 -11.54 0.57
N VAL A 196 -3.05 -12.62 -0.21
CA VAL A 196 -4.32 -13.00 -0.84
C VAL A 196 -5.07 -13.88 0.15
N GLU A 197 -6.23 -13.42 0.61
CA GLU A 197 -7.08 -14.16 1.55
C GLU A 197 -8.02 -15.11 0.81
N SER A 198 -8.42 -14.77 -0.41
CA SER A 198 -9.29 -15.58 -1.26
C SER A 198 -9.04 -15.29 -2.74
N GLY A 199 -9.16 -16.32 -3.58
CA GLY A 199 -9.00 -16.21 -5.03
C GLY A 199 -7.54 -16.25 -5.52
N GLN A 200 -6.61 -16.81 -4.74
CA GLN A 200 -5.19 -16.88 -5.13
C GLN A 200 -4.98 -17.65 -6.44
N ASP A 201 -5.52 -18.87 -6.56
CA ASP A 201 -5.36 -19.68 -7.77
C ASP A 201 -5.94 -18.99 -9.01
N VAL A 202 -7.04 -18.25 -8.82
CA VAL A 202 -7.67 -17.46 -9.90
C VAL A 202 -6.75 -16.32 -10.34
N LEU A 203 -6.20 -15.55 -9.39
CA LEU A 203 -5.25 -14.49 -9.69
C LEU A 203 -4.01 -15.04 -10.39
N GLU A 204 -3.43 -16.13 -9.88
CA GLU A 204 -2.28 -16.77 -10.49
C GLU A 204 -2.59 -17.31 -11.89
N GLY A 205 -3.77 -17.87 -12.12
CA GLY A 205 -4.23 -18.32 -13.43
C GLY A 205 -4.24 -17.19 -14.46
N TRP A 206 -4.83 -16.05 -14.11
CA TRP A 206 -4.84 -14.85 -14.97
C TRP A 206 -3.44 -14.29 -15.22
N LEU A 207 -2.58 -14.26 -14.20
CA LEU A 207 -1.19 -13.81 -14.35
C LEU A 207 -0.37 -14.74 -15.25
N ARG A 208 -0.53 -16.06 -15.10
CA ARG A 208 0.12 -17.05 -16.00
C ARG A 208 -0.34 -16.86 -17.44
N SER A 209 -1.63 -16.62 -17.63
CA SER A 209 -2.24 -16.28 -18.93
C SER A 209 -1.59 -15.07 -19.59
N ALA A 210 -1.33 -14.01 -18.80
CA ALA A 210 -0.68 -12.80 -19.31
C ALA A 210 0.79 -13.05 -19.70
N ILE A 211 1.45 -13.99 -19.03
CA ILE A 211 2.84 -14.37 -19.32
C ILE A 211 2.92 -15.31 -20.54
N SER A 212 1.97 -16.23 -20.70
CA SER A 212 1.97 -17.19 -21.82
C SER A 212 1.29 -16.68 -23.10
N GLY A 213 0.38 -15.70 -22.98
CA GLY A 213 -0.47 -15.23 -24.08
C GLY A 213 -1.72 -16.08 -24.32
N GLU A 214 -2.01 -17.05 -23.46
CA GLU A 214 -3.18 -17.93 -23.55
C GLU A 214 -4.17 -17.60 -22.44
N ARG A 215 -5.45 -17.33 -22.76
CA ARG A 215 -6.45 -17.02 -21.72
C ARG A 215 -6.73 -18.22 -20.81
N PRO A 216 -6.97 -18.01 -19.50
CA PRO A 216 -7.37 -19.10 -18.62
C PRO A 216 -8.75 -19.63 -19.05
N THR A 217 -8.90 -20.95 -19.07
CA THR A 217 -10.19 -21.64 -19.28
C THR A 217 -11.08 -21.57 -18.06
#